data_AF-A0A9P4PVP8-F1
#
_entry.id   AF-A0A9P4PVP8-F1
#
_cell.length_a   1.000
_cell.length_b   1.000
_cell.length_c   1.000
_cell.angle_alpha   90.00
_cell.angle_beta   90.00
_cell.angle_gamma   90.00
#
_symmetry.space_group_name_H-M   'P 1'
#
loop_
_entity.id
_entity.type
_entity.pdbx_description
1 polymer ?
#
loop_
_entity_poly.entity_id
_entity_poly.type
_entity_poly.pdbx_seq_one_letter_code
_entity_poly.pdbx_strand_id
1 'polypeptide(L)'
;MEDLSAQEAAWERRRYSLPTDFLSIKDVRVTATESMDFLKRGVVSFVADSTCYSIYCDLITKRSTVIRHFVSKNCETPILVQAEGRHLEMYLYLLLRNTLPVGSLLPNEAFDMLVGVYTVASKLQDRESKRIAMHALVSLAREKRHGQHRALPSAQAISLVYLTTAKEDPMRLFLLDLIVTRDDFGWMQTNSGSLPSDFSAELNVAVFQNRKQYAIPLAATFDRCNIRRYLEEDVEDVSTGGEAKEAEAEQSEV
;
A
#
# COMPACT_ATOMS: atom_id res chain seq x y z
N MET A 1 -25.15 33.43 6.45
CA MET A 1 -24.11 33.35 5.40
C MET A 1 -22.80 33.29 6.15
N GLU A 2 -22.57 32.13 6.78
CA GLU A 2 -21.49 31.93 7.76
C GLU A 2 -20.23 31.45 7.03
N ASP A 3 -19.25 32.34 7.00
CA ASP A 3 -17.80 32.12 7.11
C ASP A 3 -17.17 30.83 6.52
N LEU A 4 -17.42 30.57 5.23
CA LEU A 4 -16.66 29.61 4.43
C LEU A 4 -15.14 29.93 4.44
N SER A 5 -14.77 31.21 4.57
CA SER A 5 -13.37 31.65 4.67
C SER A 5 -12.68 31.18 5.95
N ALA A 6 -13.40 31.09 7.08
CA ALA A 6 -12.85 30.59 8.33
C ALA A 6 -12.67 29.07 8.31
N GLN A 7 -13.55 28.33 7.63
CA GLN A 7 -13.41 26.89 7.44
C GLN A 7 -12.27 26.53 6.47
N GLU A 8 -12.11 27.26 5.37
CA GLU A 8 -10.98 27.07 4.44
C GLU A 8 -9.65 27.43 5.12
N ALA A 9 -9.59 28.52 5.89
CA ALA A 9 -8.39 28.87 6.66
C ALA A 9 -8.07 27.86 7.79
N ALA A 10 -9.09 27.24 8.39
CA ALA A 10 -8.91 26.16 9.38
C ALA A 10 -8.46 24.85 8.71
N TRP A 11 -8.88 24.60 7.47
CA TRP A 11 -8.46 23.44 6.68
C TRP A 11 -7.03 23.59 6.16
N GLU A 12 -6.64 24.80 5.72
CA GLU A 12 -5.26 25.10 5.31
C GLU A 12 -4.26 25.11 6.47
N ARG A 13 -4.68 25.49 7.69
CA ARG A 13 -3.86 25.32 8.91
C ARG A 13 -3.75 23.86 9.38
N ARG A 14 -4.60 22.96 8.89
CA ARG A 14 -4.47 21.51 9.01
C ARG A 14 -3.74 20.88 7.82
N ARG A 15 -3.03 21.67 6.99
CA ARG A 15 -1.89 21.10 6.27
C ARG A 15 -0.91 20.66 7.33
N TYR A 16 -0.97 19.37 7.62
CA TYR A 16 -0.13 18.65 8.56
C TYR A 16 1.33 18.97 8.24
N SER A 17 1.90 19.97 8.90
CA SER A 17 3.29 19.85 9.30
C SER A 17 3.32 18.58 10.13
N LEU A 18 3.97 17.54 9.64
CA LEU A 18 4.37 16.42 10.47
C LEU A 18 4.86 17.01 11.81
N PRO A 19 4.38 16.51 12.98
CA PRO A 19 4.80 16.99 14.29
C PRO A 19 6.27 17.42 14.27
N THR A 20 6.56 18.69 14.47
CA THR A 20 7.92 19.26 14.39
C THR A 20 8.89 18.60 15.37
N ASP A 21 8.38 17.81 16.32
CA ASP A 21 9.13 16.92 17.20
C ASP A 21 9.85 15.75 16.49
N PHE A 22 9.63 15.53 15.20
CA PHE A 22 10.43 14.58 14.39
C PHE A 22 11.89 15.04 14.15
N LEU A 23 12.24 16.29 14.52
CA LEU A 23 13.61 16.82 14.46
C LEU A 23 14.52 16.37 15.62
N SER A 24 13.99 15.70 16.65
CA SER A 24 14.82 14.97 17.61
C SER A 24 15.12 13.57 17.07
N ILE A 25 16.00 13.52 16.06
CA ILE A 25 16.60 12.29 15.55
C ILE A 25 17.33 11.60 16.70
N LYS A 26 16.67 10.62 17.34
CA LYS A 26 17.43 9.51 17.92
C LYS A 26 17.87 8.67 16.73
N ASP A 27 19.14 8.82 16.42
CA ASP A 27 19.90 8.04 15.46
C ASP A 27 19.60 6.55 15.68
N VAL A 28 18.63 6.02 14.91
CA VAL A 28 18.37 4.57 14.83
C VAL A 28 19.50 4.05 13.98
N ARG A 29 20.59 3.70 14.68
CA ARG A 29 21.78 3.09 14.13
C ARG A 29 21.35 1.94 13.23
N VAL A 30 21.54 2.14 11.92
CA VAL A 30 21.94 1.04 11.04
C VAL A 30 23.09 0.37 11.80
N THR A 31 22.93 -0.88 12.18
CA THR A 31 24.01 -1.65 12.80
C THR A 31 25.22 -1.49 11.89
N ALA A 32 26.26 -0.82 12.41
CA ALA A 32 27.40 -0.26 11.67
C ALA A 32 28.31 -1.32 11.01
N THR A 33 27.80 -2.52 10.79
CA THR A 33 28.42 -3.64 10.10
C THR A 33 27.87 -3.84 8.68
N GLU A 34 26.73 -3.24 8.33
CA GLU A 34 26.32 -3.17 6.93
C GLU A 34 27.02 -2.00 6.24
N SER A 35 27.90 -2.35 5.30
CA SER A 35 28.71 -1.41 4.55
C SER A 35 27.89 -0.23 4.01
N MET A 36 28.38 1.00 4.22
CA MET A 36 27.83 2.24 3.64
C MET A 36 27.96 2.30 2.10
N ASP A 37 28.28 1.19 1.45
CA ASP A 37 28.35 1.05 -0.01
C ASP A 37 27.05 1.46 -0.71
N PHE A 38 25.91 1.38 -0.02
CA PHE A 38 24.62 1.84 -0.57
C PHE A 38 24.59 3.35 -0.87
N LEU A 39 25.41 4.16 -0.19
CA LEU A 39 25.54 5.60 -0.47
C LEU A 39 26.26 5.87 -1.80
N LYS A 40 27.04 4.90 -2.30
CA LYS A 40 27.86 5.07 -3.52
C LYS A 40 27.06 4.92 -4.81
N ARG A 41 25.89 4.28 -4.77
CA ARG A 41 25.07 3.97 -5.96
C ARG A 41 24.05 5.06 -6.34
N GLY A 42 24.20 6.24 -5.75
CA GLY A 42 23.40 7.43 -6.12
C GLY A 42 21.98 7.42 -5.56
N VAL A 43 21.20 8.39 -6.03
CA VAL A 43 19.82 8.65 -5.59
C VAL A 43 18.87 8.55 -6.77
N VAL A 44 17.67 8.05 -6.51
CA VAL A 44 16.54 8.07 -7.45
C VAL A 44 15.56 9.14 -6.98
N SER A 45 15.10 9.96 -7.92
CA SER A 45 14.13 11.02 -7.65
C SER A 45 12.72 10.57 -8.02
N PHE A 46 11.76 10.85 -7.16
CA PHE A 46 10.33 10.59 -7.34
C PHE A 46 9.59 11.92 -7.35
N VAL A 47 8.56 12.04 -8.18
CA VAL A 47 7.68 13.22 -8.19
C VAL A 47 6.25 12.79 -7.88
N ALA A 48 5.64 13.40 -6.87
CA ALA A 48 4.23 13.23 -6.49
C ALA A 48 3.66 14.59 -6.07
N ASP A 49 2.48 14.96 -6.57
CA ASP A 49 1.83 16.26 -6.33
C ASP A 49 2.79 17.46 -6.45
N SER A 50 3.55 17.52 -7.54
CA SER A 50 4.56 18.57 -7.79
C SER A 50 5.71 18.64 -6.78
N THR A 51 5.78 17.71 -5.83
CA THR A 51 6.86 17.60 -4.84
C THR A 51 7.86 16.54 -5.30
N CYS A 52 9.15 16.87 -5.21
CA CYS A 52 10.24 15.96 -5.55
C CYS A 52 10.83 15.34 -4.28
N TYR A 53 11.01 14.02 -4.29
CA TYR A 53 11.58 13.24 -3.21
C TYR A 53 12.80 12.48 -3.74
N SER A 54 13.87 12.40 -2.97
CA SER A 54 15.06 11.64 -3.38
C SER A 54 15.38 10.59 -2.33
N ILE A 55 15.62 9.35 -2.77
CA ILE A 55 15.98 8.21 -1.91
C ILE A 55 17.14 7.44 -2.52
N TYR A 56 17.94 6.80 -1.66
CA TYR A 56 19.05 5.96 -2.11
C TYR A 56 18.57 4.81 -2.99
N CYS A 57 19.21 4.68 -4.15
CA CYS A 57 18.85 3.72 -5.18
C CYS A 57 18.82 2.27 -4.66
N ASP A 58 19.80 1.90 -3.82
CA ASP A 58 19.93 0.54 -3.30
C ASP A 58 18.77 0.10 -2.39
N LEU A 59 18.17 1.03 -1.64
CA LEU A 59 17.04 0.69 -0.77
C LEU A 59 15.84 0.22 -1.59
N ILE A 60 15.57 0.92 -2.68
CA ILE A 60 14.36 0.70 -3.46
C ILE A 60 14.54 -0.36 -4.55
N THR A 61 15.72 -0.47 -5.15
CA THR A 61 16.02 -1.51 -6.17
C THR A 61 16.12 -2.92 -5.60
N LYS A 62 16.38 -3.06 -4.28
CA LYS A 62 16.25 -4.33 -3.57
C LYS A 62 14.81 -4.83 -3.55
N ARG A 63 13.84 -3.91 -3.43
CA ARG A 63 12.41 -4.22 -3.27
C ARG A 63 11.59 -4.18 -4.56
N SER A 64 11.97 -3.33 -5.51
CA SER A 64 11.25 -3.12 -6.76
C SER A 64 12.10 -3.53 -7.97
N THR A 65 11.62 -4.53 -8.71
CA THR A 65 12.22 -4.97 -9.99
C THR A 65 12.08 -3.91 -11.07
N VAL A 66 10.97 -3.17 -11.10
CA VAL A 66 10.73 -2.08 -12.05
C VAL A 66 11.76 -0.98 -11.86
N ILE A 67 12.01 -0.58 -10.61
CA ILE A 67 12.97 0.49 -10.33
C ILE A 67 14.40 0.00 -10.58
N ARG A 68 14.70 -1.28 -10.28
CA ARG A 68 15.98 -1.89 -10.66
C ARG A 68 16.22 -1.81 -12.16
N HIS A 69 15.22 -2.13 -12.98
CA HIS A 69 15.30 -2.01 -14.43
C HIS A 69 15.45 -0.56 -14.88
N PHE A 70 14.69 0.35 -14.29
CA PHE A 70 14.78 1.79 -14.57
C PHE A 70 16.18 2.35 -14.32
N VAL A 71 16.76 2.03 -13.15
CA VAL A 71 18.11 2.46 -12.77
C VAL A 71 19.17 1.84 -13.69
N SER A 72 19.03 0.56 -14.04
CA SER A 72 20.01 -0.13 -14.91
C SER A 72 20.16 0.50 -16.30
N LYS A 73 19.14 1.23 -16.75
CA LYS A 73 19.14 1.99 -18.01
C LYS A 73 19.76 3.38 -17.88
N ASN A 74 20.32 3.74 -16.72
CA ASN A 74 20.86 5.06 -16.42
C ASN A 74 19.85 6.19 -16.73
N CYS A 75 18.57 5.97 -16.43
CA CYS A 75 17.55 7.00 -16.60
C CYS A 75 17.70 8.05 -15.48
N GLU A 76 18.13 9.26 -15.84
CA GLU A 76 18.24 10.40 -14.91
C GLU A 76 16.88 11.09 -14.64
N THR A 77 15.83 10.72 -15.38
CA THR A 77 14.52 11.35 -15.24
C THR A 77 13.85 10.93 -13.93
N PRO A 78 13.19 11.85 -13.21
CA PRO A 78 12.43 11.49 -12.02
C PRO A 78 11.29 10.52 -12.34
N ILE A 79 11.03 9.57 -11.44
CA ILE A 79 9.91 8.64 -11.53
C ILE A 79 8.65 9.37 -11.08
N LEU A 80 7.71 9.56 -12.02
CA LEU A 80 6.42 10.15 -11.71
C LEU A 80 5.54 9.12 -10.99
N VAL A 81 5.18 9.39 -9.75
CA VAL A 81 4.25 8.60 -8.96
C VAL A 81 2.93 9.34 -8.93
N GLN A 82 1.93 8.79 -9.63
CA GLN A 82 0.55 9.29 -9.59
C GLN A 82 -0.12 8.93 -8.26
N ALA A 83 0.32 9.56 -7.17
CA ALA A 83 -0.24 9.39 -5.84
C ALA A 83 -0.10 10.71 -5.08
N GLU A 84 -0.88 10.88 -4.02
CA GLU A 84 -0.73 12.04 -3.16
C GLU A 84 0.66 12.05 -2.49
N GLY A 85 1.26 13.23 -2.34
CA GLY A 85 2.61 13.39 -1.77
C GLY A 85 2.77 12.69 -0.42
N ARG A 86 1.77 12.81 0.46
CA ARG A 86 1.75 12.16 1.79
C ARG A 86 1.81 10.63 1.73
N HIS A 87 1.20 10.00 0.71
CA HIS A 87 1.24 8.55 0.57
C HIS A 87 2.62 8.08 0.14
N LEU A 88 3.25 8.84 -0.77
CA LEU A 88 4.63 8.59 -1.18
C LEU A 88 5.60 8.81 -0.02
N GLU A 89 5.45 9.89 0.75
CA GLU A 89 6.27 10.17 1.92
C GLU A 89 6.20 9.03 2.95
N MET A 90 4.99 8.55 3.26
CA MET A 90 4.77 7.44 4.17
C MET A 90 5.39 6.13 3.63
N TYR A 91 5.31 5.90 2.32
CA TYR A 91 5.97 4.77 1.66
C TYR A 91 7.51 4.87 1.77
N LEU A 92 8.09 6.05 1.52
CA LEU A 92 9.53 6.26 1.65
C LEU A 92 9.99 6.10 3.12
N TYR A 93 9.18 6.52 4.08
CA TYR A 93 9.43 6.25 5.49
C TYR A 93 9.48 4.75 5.79
N LEU A 94 8.52 3.98 5.26
CA LEU A 94 8.52 2.52 5.37
C LEU A 94 9.78 1.90 4.75
N LEU A 95 10.25 2.39 3.60
CA LEU A 95 11.50 1.92 3.00
C LEU A 95 12.71 2.17 3.91
N LEU A 96 12.79 3.33 4.54
CA LEU A 96 13.93 3.73 5.38
C LEU A 96 13.93 3.07 6.75
N ARG A 97 12.76 2.87 7.36
CA ARG A 97 12.61 2.44 8.76
C ARG A 97 12.06 1.04 8.93
N ASN A 98 11.61 0.42 7.84
CA ASN A 98 10.90 -0.86 7.85
C ASN A 98 9.71 -0.90 8.82
N THR A 99 9.12 0.26 9.12
CA THR A 99 8.02 0.45 10.08
C THR A 99 7.09 1.55 9.61
N LEU A 100 5.81 1.46 9.95
CA LEU A 100 4.77 2.44 9.58
C LEU A 100 4.34 3.27 10.80
N PRO A 101 4.55 4.60 10.81
CA PRO A 101 4.24 5.48 11.93
C PRO A 101 2.75 5.88 11.95
N VAL A 102 1.84 4.90 11.87
CA VAL A 102 0.39 5.16 11.81
C VAL A 102 -0.29 5.27 13.17
N GLY A 103 0.44 5.00 14.27
CA GLY A 103 -0.13 4.97 15.62
C GLY A 103 -0.58 6.32 16.19
N SER A 104 -0.19 7.44 15.58
CA SER A 104 -0.59 8.79 15.99
C SER A 104 -1.83 9.31 15.26
N LEU A 105 -2.31 8.60 14.24
CA LEU A 105 -3.44 9.03 13.40
C LEU A 105 -4.77 8.54 13.97
N LEU A 106 -5.86 9.22 13.59
CA LEU A 106 -7.19 8.68 13.85
C LEU A 106 -7.39 7.37 13.06
N PRO A 107 -8.19 6.41 13.53
CA PRO A 107 -8.23 5.08 12.93
C PRO A 107 -8.65 5.06 11.45
N ASN A 108 -9.60 5.90 11.05
CA ASN A 108 -10.01 6.01 9.65
C ASN A 108 -8.93 6.69 8.80
N GLU A 109 -8.24 7.71 9.34
CA GLU A 109 -7.12 8.37 8.65
C GLU A 109 -5.93 7.43 8.49
N ALA A 110 -5.64 6.62 9.52
CA ALA A 110 -4.65 5.56 9.46
C ALA A 110 -5.01 4.54 8.38
N PHE A 111 -6.29 4.16 8.27
CA PHE A 111 -6.78 3.24 7.26
C PHE A 111 -6.53 3.79 5.85
N ASP A 112 -6.95 5.02 5.60
CA ASP A 112 -6.79 5.69 4.30
C ASP A 112 -5.31 5.88 3.94
N MET A 113 -4.48 6.24 4.92
CA MET A 113 -3.02 6.36 4.75
C MET A 113 -2.39 5.02 4.35
N LEU A 114 -2.77 3.93 5.02
CA LEU A 114 -2.27 2.59 4.71
C LEU A 114 -2.71 2.11 3.32
N VAL A 115 -3.95 2.43 2.92
CA VAL A 115 -4.42 2.20 1.54
C VAL A 115 -3.56 2.99 0.55
N GLY A 116 -3.30 4.27 0.83
CA GLY A 116 -2.40 5.10 0.04
C GLY A 116 -1.01 4.47 -0.15
N VAL A 117 -0.37 4.05 0.94
CA VAL A 117 0.93 3.35 0.91
C VAL A 117 0.87 2.09 0.07
N TYR A 118 -0.18 1.28 0.23
CA TYR A 118 -0.35 0.06 -0.56
C TYR A 118 -0.43 0.39 -2.06
N THR A 119 -1.18 1.42 -2.45
CA THR A 119 -1.32 1.80 -3.87
C THR A 119 -0.01 2.33 -4.47
N VAL A 120 0.79 3.09 -3.69
CA VAL A 120 2.15 3.49 -4.09
C VAL A 120 3.02 2.25 -4.30
N ALA A 121 3.06 1.34 -3.33
CA ALA A 121 3.82 0.10 -3.44
C ALA A 121 3.39 -0.76 -4.64
N SER A 122 2.08 -0.79 -4.95
CA SER A 122 1.53 -1.48 -6.12
C SER A 122 2.04 -0.89 -7.43
N LYS A 123 2.04 0.45 -7.57
CA LYS A 123 2.58 1.13 -8.76
C LYS A 123 4.07 0.89 -8.94
N LEU A 124 4.81 0.81 -7.84
CA LEU A 124 6.25 0.56 -7.86
C LEU A 124 6.60 -0.93 -7.90
N GLN A 125 5.61 -1.83 -7.95
CA GLN A 125 5.80 -3.29 -7.90
C GLN A 125 6.65 -3.74 -6.70
N ASP A 126 6.47 -3.10 -5.55
CA ASP A 126 7.13 -3.43 -4.29
C ASP A 126 6.24 -4.38 -3.47
N ARG A 127 6.41 -5.69 -3.72
CA ARG A 127 5.61 -6.75 -3.06
C ARG A 127 5.75 -6.75 -1.54
N GLU A 128 6.94 -6.48 -1.02
CA GLU A 128 7.20 -6.49 0.41
C GLU A 128 6.43 -5.36 1.10
N SER A 129 6.49 -4.15 0.55
CA SER A 129 5.73 -3.02 1.10
C SER A 129 4.22 -3.21 0.96
N LYS A 130 3.72 -3.81 -0.15
CA LYS A 130 2.30 -4.22 -0.27
C LYS A 130 1.89 -5.16 0.85
N ARG A 131 2.71 -6.19 1.11
CA ARG A 131 2.49 -7.17 2.18
C ARG A 131 2.45 -6.49 3.54
N ILE A 132 3.43 -5.63 3.86
CA ILE A 132 3.47 -4.90 5.14
C ILE A 132 2.22 -4.02 5.31
N ALA A 133 1.83 -3.26 4.29
CA ALA A 133 0.63 -2.42 4.34
C ALA A 133 -0.65 -3.24 4.52
N MET A 134 -0.78 -4.39 3.84
CA MET A 134 -1.90 -5.31 4.01
C MET A 134 -1.96 -5.88 5.43
N HIS A 135 -0.82 -6.28 6.00
CA HIS A 135 -0.72 -6.72 7.39
C HIS A 135 -1.18 -5.64 8.38
N ALA A 136 -0.76 -4.39 8.15
CA ALA A 136 -1.18 -3.26 8.98
C ALA A 136 -2.70 -3.01 8.85
N LEU A 137 -3.25 -3.04 7.63
CA LEU A 137 -4.69 -2.86 7.38
C LEU A 137 -5.56 -3.92 8.04
N VAL A 138 -5.17 -5.19 7.91
CA VAL A 138 -5.88 -6.31 8.57
C VAL A 138 -5.81 -6.18 10.08
N SER A 139 -4.66 -5.77 10.63
CA SER A 139 -4.48 -5.55 12.06
C SER A 139 -5.37 -4.42 12.57
N LEU A 140 -5.35 -3.27 11.88
CA LEU A 140 -6.20 -2.12 12.16
C LEU A 140 -7.69 -2.47 12.04
N ALA A 141 -8.07 -3.27 11.04
CA ALA A 141 -9.43 -3.73 10.86
C ALA A 141 -9.93 -4.67 11.98
N ARG A 142 -9.03 -5.31 12.73
CA ARG A 142 -9.35 -6.16 13.88
C ARG A 142 -9.29 -5.44 15.21
N GLU A 143 -8.75 -4.22 15.23
CA GLU A 143 -8.49 -3.52 16.47
C GLU A 143 -9.80 -3.16 17.18
N LYS A 144 -10.01 -3.77 18.36
CA LYS A 144 -11.19 -3.54 19.21
C LYS A 144 -11.04 -2.33 20.13
N ARG A 145 -9.84 -1.72 20.19
CA ARG A 145 -9.52 -0.64 21.13
C ARG A 145 -10.33 0.64 20.88
N HIS A 146 -10.84 0.84 19.67
CA HIS A 146 -11.64 2.02 19.32
C HIS A 146 -13.13 1.91 19.67
N GLY A 147 -13.51 0.96 20.54
CA GLY A 147 -14.88 0.78 20.99
C GLY A 147 -15.78 0.23 19.88
N GLN A 148 -16.96 0.83 19.70
CA GLN A 148 -17.92 0.41 18.66
C GLN A 148 -17.56 0.90 17.24
N HIS A 149 -16.70 1.91 17.12
CA HIS A 149 -16.32 2.46 15.81
C HIS A 149 -15.06 1.78 15.29
N ARG A 150 -15.26 0.66 14.61
CA ARG A 150 -14.18 -0.04 13.93
C ARG A 150 -13.73 0.77 12.71
N ALA A 151 -12.42 0.91 12.51
CA ALA A 151 -11.86 1.71 11.42
C ALA A 151 -12.31 1.21 10.04
N LEU A 152 -12.95 2.06 9.25
CA LEU A 152 -13.41 1.76 7.88
C LEU A 152 -12.72 2.71 6.90
N PRO A 153 -12.43 2.27 5.67
CA PRO A 153 -11.90 3.14 4.63
C PRO A 153 -12.90 4.23 4.26
N SER A 154 -12.41 5.39 3.83
CA SER A 154 -13.25 6.38 3.15
C SER A 154 -13.59 5.93 1.71
N ALA A 155 -14.62 6.53 1.12
CA ALA A 155 -14.90 6.35 -0.31
C ALA A 155 -13.75 6.79 -1.21
N GLN A 156 -12.95 7.78 -0.78
CA GLN A 156 -11.76 8.22 -1.51
C GLN A 156 -10.68 7.14 -1.51
N ALA A 157 -10.45 6.46 -0.37
CA ALA A 157 -9.51 5.35 -0.30
C ALA A 157 -9.94 4.17 -1.19
N ILE A 158 -11.24 3.83 -1.21
CA ILE A 158 -11.77 2.80 -2.10
C ILE A 158 -11.57 3.21 -3.57
N SER A 159 -11.89 4.46 -3.90
CA SER A 159 -11.70 4.99 -5.26
C SER A 159 -10.24 4.94 -5.70
N LEU A 160 -9.32 5.27 -4.80
CA LEU A 160 -7.88 5.19 -5.06
C LEU A 160 -7.46 3.76 -5.41
N VAL A 161 -7.93 2.75 -4.69
CA VAL A 161 -7.63 1.34 -5.01
C VAL A 161 -8.20 0.95 -6.38
N TYR A 162 -9.48 1.22 -6.62
CA TYR A 162 -10.13 0.84 -7.88
C TYR A 162 -9.57 1.59 -9.10
N LEU A 163 -8.94 2.74 -8.91
CA LEU A 163 -8.25 3.46 -9.96
C LEU A 163 -6.83 2.91 -10.22
N THR A 164 -6.15 2.40 -9.19
CA THR A 164 -4.69 2.17 -9.26
C THR A 164 -4.28 0.70 -9.30
N THR A 165 -5.17 -0.23 -8.93
CA THR A 165 -4.86 -1.66 -8.91
C THR A 165 -5.60 -2.42 -9.99
N ALA A 166 -5.10 -3.59 -10.37
CA ALA A 166 -5.83 -4.53 -11.22
C ALA A 166 -7.10 -5.05 -10.53
N LYS A 167 -8.03 -5.62 -11.30
CA LYS A 167 -9.29 -6.15 -10.79
C LYS A 167 -9.07 -7.33 -9.84
N GLU A 168 -8.04 -8.11 -10.10
CA GLU A 168 -7.65 -9.29 -9.33
C GLU A 168 -6.76 -8.94 -8.12
N ASP A 169 -6.45 -7.65 -7.89
CA ASP A 169 -5.57 -7.25 -6.80
C ASP A 169 -6.20 -7.60 -5.43
N PRO A 170 -5.44 -8.23 -4.52
CA PRO A 170 -5.94 -8.66 -3.22
C PRO A 170 -6.55 -7.53 -2.36
N MET A 171 -6.15 -6.28 -2.58
CA MET A 171 -6.73 -5.13 -1.87
C MET A 171 -8.19 -4.90 -2.20
N ARG A 172 -8.61 -5.08 -3.46
CA ARG A 172 -10.02 -4.94 -3.83
C ARG A 172 -10.87 -5.97 -3.10
N LEU A 173 -10.41 -7.22 -3.08
CA LEU A 173 -11.06 -8.30 -2.35
C LEU A 173 -11.11 -8.03 -0.84
N PHE A 174 -10.02 -7.55 -0.25
CA PHE A 174 -9.96 -7.19 1.17
C PHE A 174 -10.99 -6.11 1.54
N LEU A 175 -11.05 -5.01 0.77
CA LEU A 175 -11.99 -3.93 1.03
C LEU A 175 -13.44 -4.41 0.89
N LEU A 176 -13.73 -5.20 -0.15
CA LEU A 176 -15.05 -5.78 -0.36
C LEU A 176 -15.47 -6.67 0.82
N ASP A 177 -14.63 -7.64 1.18
CA ASP A 177 -14.89 -8.54 2.31
C ASP A 177 -15.06 -7.77 3.62
N LEU A 178 -14.26 -6.72 3.85
CA LEU A 178 -14.34 -5.90 5.05
C LEU A 178 -15.69 -5.19 5.17
N ILE A 179 -16.15 -4.52 4.11
CA ILE A 179 -17.44 -3.80 4.12
C ILE A 179 -18.59 -4.80 4.26
N VAL A 180 -18.58 -5.87 3.47
CA VAL A 180 -19.63 -6.90 3.47
C VAL A 180 -19.74 -7.60 4.83
N THR A 181 -18.62 -7.88 5.49
CA THR A 181 -18.61 -8.59 6.79
C THR A 181 -19.03 -7.69 7.93
N ARG A 182 -18.75 -6.39 7.86
CA ARG A 182 -19.11 -5.45 8.94
C ARG A 182 -20.55 -5.00 8.90
N ASP A 183 -21.19 -5.05 7.72
CA ASP A 183 -22.60 -4.68 7.52
C ASP A 183 -22.94 -3.31 8.15
N ASP A 184 -22.01 -2.36 8.04
CA ASP A 184 -22.16 -1.02 8.62
C ASP A 184 -23.05 -0.17 7.71
N PHE A 185 -24.36 -0.25 7.97
CA PHE A 185 -25.36 0.47 7.20
C PHE A 185 -25.18 1.99 7.24
N GLY A 186 -24.70 2.54 8.36
CA GLY A 186 -24.44 3.98 8.49
C GLY A 186 -23.31 4.43 7.56
N TRP A 187 -22.22 3.67 7.52
CA TRP A 187 -21.13 3.90 6.59
C TRP A 187 -21.59 3.77 5.13
N MET A 188 -22.37 2.74 4.80
CA MET A 188 -22.88 2.52 3.43
C MET A 188 -23.77 3.67 2.96
N GLN A 189 -24.70 4.13 3.80
CA GLN A 189 -25.55 5.27 3.46
C GLN A 189 -24.73 6.53 3.20
N THR A 190 -23.78 6.82 4.09
CA THR A 190 -22.95 8.04 4.02
C THR A 190 -22.09 8.07 2.75
N ASN A 191 -21.59 6.92 2.29
CA ASN A 191 -20.64 6.86 1.19
C ASN A 191 -21.27 6.50 -0.17
N SER A 192 -22.53 6.03 -0.19
CA SER A 192 -23.19 5.46 -1.38
C SER A 192 -23.06 6.25 -2.68
N GLY A 193 -23.14 7.58 -2.62
CA GLY A 193 -23.03 8.45 -3.81
C GLY A 193 -21.60 8.73 -4.30
N SER A 194 -20.59 8.30 -3.54
CA SER A 194 -19.16 8.58 -3.80
C SER A 194 -18.32 7.33 -4.09
N LEU A 195 -18.95 6.15 -4.05
CA LEU A 195 -18.26 4.89 -4.32
C LEU A 195 -18.05 4.68 -5.82
N PRO A 196 -16.94 4.04 -6.23
CA PRO A 196 -16.76 3.62 -7.62
C PRO A 196 -17.90 2.71 -8.09
N SER A 197 -18.29 2.85 -9.35
CA SER A 197 -19.34 2.02 -9.98
C SER A 197 -19.01 0.53 -9.87
N ASP A 198 -17.75 0.18 -10.14
CA ASP A 198 -17.27 -1.20 -10.14
C ASP A 198 -17.31 -1.79 -8.73
N PHE A 199 -16.86 -1.03 -7.72
CA PHE A 199 -16.96 -1.43 -6.32
C PHE A 199 -18.42 -1.63 -5.91
N SER A 200 -19.31 -0.71 -6.31
CA SER A 200 -20.73 -0.80 -5.98
C SER A 200 -21.41 -2.03 -6.61
N ALA A 201 -21.05 -2.35 -7.86
CA ALA A 201 -21.52 -3.56 -8.53
C ALA A 201 -21.03 -4.84 -7.83
N GLU A 202 -19.74 -4.89 -7.49
CA GLU A 202 -19.14 -6.01 -6.75
C GLU A 202 -19.74 -6.16 -5.35
N LEU A 203 -19.97 -5.05 -4.65
CA LEU A 203 -20.61 -5.01 -3.33
C LEU A 203 -22.03 -5.57 -3.38
N ASN A 204 -22.84 -5.16 -4.36
CA ASN A 204 -24.20 -5.68 -4.51
C ASN A 204 -24.23 -7.20 -4.73
N VAL A 205 -23.33 -7.71 -5.57
CA VAL A 205 -23.19 -9.16 -5.81
C VAL A 205 -22.74 -9.87 -4.53
N ALA A 206 -21.72 -9.35 -3.86
CA ALA A 206 -21.17 -9.94 -2.65
C ALA A 206 -22.20 -9.97 -1.51
N VAL A 207 -22.93 -8.88 -1.28
CA VAL A 207 -24.02 -8.81 -0.28
C VAL A 207 -25.11 -9.83 -0.59
N PHE A 208 -25.53 -9.95 -1.86
CA PHE A 208 -26.54 -10.93 -2.25
C PHE A 208 -26.08 -12.37 -2.06
N GLN A 209 -24.82 -12.68 -2.38
CA GLN A 209 -24.22 -14.00 -2.15
C GLN A 209 -24.07 -14.30 -0.65
N ASN A 210 -23.67 -13.31 0.14
CA ASN A 210 -23.53 -13.46 1.59
C ASN A 210 -24.88 -13.73 2.26
N ARG A 211 -25.95 -13.03 1.83
CA ARG A 211 -27.32 -13.28 2.32
C ARG A 211 -27.77 -14.73 2.06
N LYS A 212 -27.32 -15.36 0.98
CA LYS A 212 -27.60 -16.78 0.69
C LYS A 212 -26.80 -17.73 1.59
N GLN A 213 -25.57 -17.37 1.95
CA GLN A 213 -24.71 -18.19 2.80
C GLN A 213 -25.06 -18.10 4.30
N TYR A 214 -25.64 -16.99 4.76
CA TYR A 214 -26.02 -16.74 6.16
C TYR A 214 -27.51 -16.89 6.47
N ALA A 215 -28.24 -17.78 5.78
CA ALA A 215 -29.58 -18.21 6.20
C ALA A 215 -29.58 -18.90 7.59
N ILE A 216 -28.40 -19.22 8.12
CA ILE A 216 -28.16 -19.61 9.51
C ILE A 216 -27.19 -18.57 10.10
N PRO A 217 -27.53 -17.91 11.22
CA PRO A 217 -26.73 -16.81 11.76
C PRO A 217 -25.46 -17.35 12.42
N LEU A 218 -24.39 -17.49 11.65
CA LEU A 218 -23.06 -17.46 12.24
C LEU A 218 -22.70 -15.99 12.45
N ALA A 219 -22.39 -15.64 13.69
CA ALA A 219 -21.64 -14.44 14.02
C ALA A 219 -20.27 -14.51 13.35
N ALA A 220 -20.21 -14.26 12.04
CA ALA A 220 -18.99 -14.22 11.25
C ALA A 220 -18.27 -12.92 11.58
N THR A 221 -17.61 -12.90 12.73
CA THR A 221 -16.73 -11.80 13.10
C THR A 221 -15.54 -11.79 12.14
N PHE A 222 -15.28 -10.65 11.51
CA PHE A 222 -14.05 -10.38 10.75
C PHE A 222 -12.76 -10.72 11.53
N ASP A 223 -12.85 -10.89 12.86
CA ASP A 223 -11.80 -11.42 13.73
C ASP A 223 -11.19 -12.76 13.24
N ARG A 224 -11.91 -13.56 12.43
CA ARG A 224 -11.41 -14.84 11.86
C ARG A 224 -10.87 -14.72 10.43
N CYS A 225 -10.77 -13.51 9.89
CA CYS A 225 -10.19 -13.23 8.59
C CYS A 225 -8.82 -13.95 8.44
N ASN A 226 -8.61 -14.73 7.38
CA ASN A 226 -7.30 -15.34 7.13
C ASN A 226 -6.49 -14.38 6.24
N ILE A 227 -5.47 -13.74 6.82
CA ILE A 227 -4.67 -12.74 6.09
C ILE A 227 -4.05 -13.30 4.81
N ARG A 228 -3.70 -14.59 4.78
CA ARG A 228 -3.09 -15.24 3.62
C ARG A 228 -3.94 -15.11 2.35
N ARG A 229 -5.26 -14.97 2.50
CA ARG A 229 -6.18 -14.77 1.36
C ARG A 229 -5.96 -13.43 0.65
N TYR A 230 -5.35 -12.45 1.32
CA TYR A 230 -5.11 -11.11 0.79
C TYR A 230 -3.64 -10.83 0.50
N LEU A 231 -2.78 -11.85 0.58
CA LEU A 231 -1.39 -11.74 0.21
C LEU A 231 -1.21 -12.32 -1.20
N GLU A 232 -0.38 -11.67 -1.99
CA GLU A 232 0.08 -12.25 -3.25
C GLU A 232 0.88 -13.51 -2.93
N GLU A 233 0.60 -14.59 -3.67
CA GLU A 233 1.42 -15.78 -3.62
C GLU A 233 2.82 -15.45 -4.14
N ASP A 234 3.84 -15.94 -3.44
CA ASP A 234 5.19 -15.87 -3.96
C ASP A 234 5.22 -16.78 -5.19
N VAL A 235 5.17 -16.18 -6.39
CA VAL A 235 5.49 -16.90 -7.61
C VAL A 235 6.94 -17.30 -7.43
N GLU A 236 7.17 -18.56 -7.03
CA GLU A 236 8.50 -19.14 -7.05
C GLU A 236 8.98 -18.97 -8.49
N ASP A 237 10.00 -18.13 -8.68
CA ASP A 237 10.67 -17.99 -9.96
C ASP A 237 11.18 -19.38 -10.32
N VAL A 238 10.42 -20.09 -11.15
CA VAL A 238 10.85 -21.33 -11.77
C VAL A 238 12.01 -20.94 -12.67
N SER A 239 13.21 -20.92 -12.09
CA SER A 239 14.45 -20.80 -12.82
C SER A 239 14.49 -22.01 -13.74
N THR A 240 14.09 -21.83 -14.99
CA THR A 240 14.39 -22.76 -16.06
C THR A 240 15.91 -22.76 -16.23
N GLY A 241 16.56 -23.59 -15.41
CA GLY A 241 17.92 -24.04 -15.61
C GLY A 241 17.97 -24.86 -16.89
N GLY A 242 17.98 -24.17 -18.03
CA GLY A 242 18.42 -24.73 -19.29
C GLY A 242 19.94 -24.86 -19.23
N GLU A 243 20.40 -26.00 -18.71
CA GLU A 243 21.78 -26.43 -18.85
C GLU A 243 22.14 -26.44 -20.35
N ALA A 244 23.06 -25.55 -20.74
CA ALA A 244 23.80 -25.67 -21.97
C ALA A 244 24.73 -26.88 -21.85
N LYS A 245 24.29 -28.04 -22.37
CA LYS A 245 25.14 -29.18 -22.69
C LYS A 245 25.35 -29.25 -24.20
N GLU A 246 26.57 -29.67 -24.54
CA GLU A 246 27.04 -30.16 -25.85
C GLU A 246 27.40 -29.11 -26.92
N ALA A 247 28.66 -28.66 -26.85
CA ALA A 247 29.47 -28.36 -28.03
C ALA A 247 30.94 -28.74 -27.77
N GLU A 248 31.21 -30.04 -27.54
CA GLU A 248 32.54 -30.64 -27.69
C GLU A 248 32.37 -32.06 -28.24
N ALA A 249 32.36 -32.19 -29.57
CA ALA A 249 32.73 -33.42 -30.25
C ALA A 249 33.11 -33.09 -31.71
N GLU A 250 34.10 -33.81 -32.22
CA GLU A 250 34.59 -33.85 -33.60
C GLU A 250 35.64 -32.81 -34.02
N GLN A 251 36.80 -32.90 -33.36
CA GLN A 251 38.08 -32.89 -34.09
C GLN A 251 38.83 -34.20 -33.80
N SER A 252 38.52 -35.27 -34.54
CA SER A 252 39.47 -36.33 -34.86
C SER A 252 38.84 -37.33 -35.81
N GLU A 253 39.12 -37.23 -37.12
CA GLU A 253 39.32 -38.42 -37.94
C GLU A 253 40.38 -38.10 -39.00
N VAL A 254 41.51 -38.78 -38.81
CA VAL A 254 42.57 -39.11 -39.77
C VAL A 254 42.31 -40.54 -40.20
#